data_AF-A0A958K5D6-F1
#
_entry.id   AF-A0A958K5D6-F1
#
_cell.length_a   1.000
_cell.length_b   1.000
_cell.length_c   1.000
_cell.angle_alpha   90.00
_cell.angle_beta   90.00
_cell.angle_gamma   90.00
#
_symmetry.space_group_name_H-M   'P 1'
#
loop_
_entity.id
_entity.type
_entity.pdbx_description
1 polymer ?
#
loop_
_entity_poly.entity_id
_entity_poly.type
_entity_poly.pdbx_seq_one_letter_code
_entity_poly.pdbx_strand_id
1 'polypeptide(L)'
;NAYTKHDVCSPPGRVLDTYIMAKKMLGELMNHRLETLVKAFGIEASNFHRACSDSHYCGQVFLRLLFELSKRKGILKMQHLLDLHDQELFFPTISPKAKQLGLL
;
A
#
# COMPACT_ATOMS: atom_id res chain seq x y z
N ASN A 1 -0.07 -17.40 7.02
CA ASN A 1 -0.48 -16.34 6.06
C ASN A 1 -1.53 -16.95 5.10
N ALA A 2 -2.51 -16.17 4.61
CA ALA A 2 -3.59 -16.64 3.73
C ALA A 2 -3.10 -17.34 2.45
N TYR A 3 -2.05 -16.81 1.80
CA TYR A 3 -1.43 -17.43 0.63
C TYR A 3 -0.94 -18.86 0.95
N THR A 4 -0.31 -19.05 2.11
CA THR A 4 0.18 -20.37 2.55
C THR A 4 -0.97 -21.33 2.85
N LYS A 5 -2.07 -20.81 3.42
CA LYS A 5 -3.26 -21.59 3.73
C LYS A 5 -3.95 -22.12 2.47
N HIS A 6 -3.94 -21.33 1.39
CA HIS A 6 -4.62 -21.63 0.15
C HIS A 6 -3.70 -22.19 -0.95
N ASP A 7 -2.41 -22.41 -0.66
CA ASP A 7 -1.42 -22.95 -1.61
C ASP A 7 -1.36 -22.14 -2.93
N VAL A 8 -1.47 -20.81 -2.82
CA VAL A 8 -1.47 -19.88 -3.95
C VAL A 8 -0.20 -19.04 -3.98
N CYS A 9 0.35 -18.83 -5.18
CA CYS A 9 1.51 -17.97 -5.35
C CYS A 9 1.17 -16.52 -4.99
N SER A 10 2.06 -15.87 -4.23
CA SER A 10 1.95 -14.46 -3.92
C SER A 10 2.36 -13.60 -5.13
N PRO A 11 1.75 -12.42 -5.33
CA PRO A 11 2.21 -11.48 -6.34
C PRO A 11 3.68 -11.11 -6.14
N PRO A 12 4.51 -11.10 -7.20
CA PRO A 12 5.89 -10.64 -7.10
C PRO A 12 5.95 -9.12 -6.99
N GLY A 13 7.08 -8.62 -6.49
CA GLY A 13 7.39 -7.20 -6.47
C GLY A 13 7.16 -6.53 -5.12
N ARG A 14 7.64 -5.29 -5.04
CA ARG A 14 7.63 -4.49 -3.82
C ARG A 14 6.29 -3.81 -3.64
N VAL A 15 5.80 -3.82 -2.40
CA VAL A 15 4.55 -3.19 -1.99
C VAL A 15 4.83 -1.75 -1.58
N LEU A 16 4.01 -0.83 -2.08
CA LEU A 16 3.98 0.56 -1.61
C LEU A 16 2.84 0.73 -0.62
N ASP A 17 3.17 1.27 0.55
CA ASP A 17 2.21 1.54 1.61
C ASP A 17 1.90 3.03 1.68
N THR A 18 0.65 3.37 1.34
CA THR A 18 0.15 4.74 1.36
C THR A 18 0.18 5.36 2.75
N TYR A 19 0.08 4.55 3.81
CA TYR A 19 0.21 5.03 5.19
C TYR A 19 1.63 5.51 5.48
N ILE A 20 2.65 4.73 5.10
CA ILE A 20 4.06 5.10 5.30
C ILE A 20 4.39 6.35 4.48
N MET A 21 3.94 6.39 3.22
CA MET A 21 4.09 7.58 2.37
C MET A 21 3.45 8.82 3.00
N ALA A 22 2.19 8.72 3.43
CA ALA A 22 1.50 9.83 4.08
C ALA A 22 2.20 10.29 5.36
N LYS A 23 2.65 9.35 6.20
CA LYS A 23 3.36 9.65 7.44
C LYS A 23 4.65 10.44 7.20
N LYS A 24 5.45 10.06 6.19
CA LYS A 24 6.67 10.80 5.83
C LYS A 24 6.39 12.15 5.19
N MET A 25 5.31 12.27 4.42
CA MET A 25 5.02 13.48 3.63
C MET A 25 4.20 14.54 4.38
N LEU A 26 3.35 14.11 5.31
CA LEU A 26 2.31 14.91 5.99
C LEU A 26 2.46 14.84 7.51
N GLY A 27 3.66 15.11 8.03
CA GLY A 27 3.97 14.93 9.46
C GLY A 27 3.13 15.77 10.44
N GLU A 28 2.43 16.80 9.96
CA GLU A 28 1.64 17.73 10.78
C GLU A 28 0.23 17.21 11.11
N LEU A 29 -0.22 16.12 10.47
CA LEU A 29 -1.53 15.53 10.76
C LEU A 29 -1.50 14.75 12.08
N MET A 30 -2.59 14.85 12.85
CA MET A 30 -2.73 14.12 14.12
C MET A 30 -2.55 12.60 13.99
N ASN A 31 -2.93 12.05 12.84
CA ASN A 31 -2.74 10.66 12.46
C ASN A 31 -2.88 10.53 10.93
N HIS A 32 -2.50 9.37 10.40
CA HIS A 32 -2.53 9.08 8.95
C HIS A 32 -3.50 7.95 8.61
N ARG A 33 -4.56 7.78 9.40
CA ARG A 33 -5.64 6.82 9.06
C ARG A 33 -6.32 7.27 7.77
N LEU A 34 -6.86 6.31 7.02
CA LEU A 34 -7.49 6.57 5.73
C LEU A 34 -8.56 7.66 5.83
N GLU A 35 -9.44 7.59 6.83
CA GLU A 35 -10.50 8.59 7.05
C GLU A 35 -9.92 10.01 7.26
N THR A 36 -8.85 10.12 8.04
CA THR A 36 -8.19 11.40 8.29
C THR A 36 -7.53 11.94 7.03
N LEU A 37 -6.89 11.09 6.23
CA LEU A 37 -6.28 11.49 4.95
C LEU A 37 -7.33 11.92 3.91
N VAL A 38 -8.44 11.17 3.81
CA VAL A 38 -9.57 11.50 2.93
C VAL A 38 -10.14 12.86 3.28
N LYS A 39 -10.39 13.12 4.58
CA LYS A 39 -10.84 14.43 5.07
C LYS A 39 -9.82 15.53 4.82
N ALA A 40 -8.53 15.29 5.12
CA ALA A 40 -7.46 16.27 4.93
C ALA A 40 -7.29 16.67 3.45
N PHE A 41 -7.55 15.75 2.52
CA PHE A 41 -7.50 16.02 1.09
C PHE A 41 -8.81 16.52 0.48
N GLY A 42 -9.87 16.66 1.28
CA GLY A 42 -11.18 17.11 0.80
C GLY A 42 -11.85 16.10 -0.14
N ILE A 43 -11.55 14.81 0.00
CA ILE A 43 -12.17 13.74 -0.79
C ILE A 43 -13.55 13.45 -0.20
N GLU A 44 -14.59 13.51 -1.02
CA GLU A 44 -15.95 13.15 -0.61
C GLU A 44 -16.04 11.64 -0.34
N ALA A 45 -16.44 11.28 0.89
CA ALA A 45 -16.60 9.90 1.30
C ALA A 45 -17.92 9.73 2.07
N SER A 46 -18.67 8.70 1.68
CA SER A 46 -19.99 8.40 2.26
C SER A 46 -19.98 7.12 3.10
N ASN A 47 -19.21 6.12 2.70
CA ASN A 47 -19.20 4.80 3.32
C ASN A 47 -17.77 4.27 3.50
N PHE A 48 -17.24 4.34 4.72
CA PHE A 48 -16.02 3.66 5.14
C PHE A 48 -16.32 2.23 5.63
N HIS A 49 -15.29 1.40 5.79
CA HIS A 49 -15.37 0.02 6.31
C HIS A 49 -15.93 -1.02 5.33
N ARG A 50 -16.11 -0.64 4.06
CA ARG A 50 -16.31 -1.60 2.97
C ARG A 50 -15.01 -1.68 2.18
N ALA A 51 -14.46 -2.88 2.02
CA ALA A 51 -13.19 -3.09 1.33
C ALA A 51 -13.14 -2.44 -0.07
N CYS A 52 -14.25 -2.44 -0.80
CA CYS A 52 -14.36 -1.80 -2.12
C CYS A 52 -14.29 -0.26 -2.02
N SER A 53 -14.99 0.34 -1.05
CA SER A 53 -14.91 1.78 -0.83
C SER A 53 -13.53 2.18 -0.30
N ASP A 54 -12.99 1.42 0.65
CA ASP A 54 -11.69 1.70 1.25
C ASP A 54 -10.55 1.58 0.23
N SER A 55 -10.63 0.62 -0.70
CA SER A 55 -9.65 0.51 -1.80
C SER A 55 -9.76 1.67 -2.78
N HIS A 56 -10.99 2.13 -3.07
CA HIS A 56 -11.22 3.31 -3.90
C HIS A 56 -10.64 4.58 -3.27
N TYR A 57 -10.93 4.85 -2.00
CA TYR A 57 -10.38 5.99 -1.28
C TYR A 57 -8.86 5.90 -1.11
N CYS A 58 -8.33 4.71 -0.85
CA CYS A 58 -6.88 4.48 -0.79
C CYS A 58 -6.20 4.85 -2.12
N GLY A 59 -6.80 4.47 -3.25
CA GLY A 59 -6.32 4.87 -4.58
C GLY A 59 -6.32 6.38 -4.79
N GLN A 60 -7.38 7.08 -4.37
CA GLN A 60 -7.45 8.53 -4.46
C GLN A 60 -6.40 9.22 -3.57
N VAL A 61 -6.23 8.75 -2.34
CA VAL A 61 -5.19 9.22 -1.42
C VAL A 61 -3.80 9.01 -2.03
N PHE A 62 -3.53 7.85 -2.63
CA PHE A 62 -2.27 7.59 -3.31
C PHE A 62 -2.00 8.58 -4.45
N LEU A 63 -2.98 8.81 -5.32
CA LEU A 63 -2.86 9.81 -6.40
C LEU A 63 -2.57 11.20 -5.85
N ARG A 64 -3.21 11.58 -4.74
CA ARG A 64 -2.97 12.88 -4.12
C ARG A 64 -1.57 13.00 -3.52
N LEU A 65 -1.08 11.93 -2.88
CA LEU A 65 0.31 11.86 -2.41
C LEU A 65 1.30 11.98 -3.57
N LEU A 66 1.08 11.29 -4.69
CA LEU A 66 1.92 11.44 -5.88
C LEU A 66 1.94 12.88 -6.38
N PHE A 67 0.77 13.52 -6.45
CA PHE A 67 0.69 14.93 -6.86
C PHE A 67 1.50 15.85 -5.93
N GLU A 68 1.36 15.72 -4.62
CA GLU A 68 2.14 16.50 -3.66
C GLU A 68 3.65 16.20 -3.72
N LEU A 69 4.03 14.94 -3.97
CA LEU A 69 5.43 14.57 -4.15
C LEU A 69 6.02 15.20 -5.43
N SER A 70 5.23 15.20 -6.52
CA SER A 70 5.64 15.79 -7.80
C SER A 70 5.85 17.31 -7.70
N LYS A 71 5.03 18.01 -6.91
CA LYS A 71 5.25 19.44 -6.65
C LYS A 71 6.57 19.71 -5.96
N ARG A 72 6.99 18.83 -5.04
CA ARG A 72 8.22 19.00 -4.25
C ARG A 72 9.49 18.58 -5.02
N LYS A 73 9.38 17.57 -5.89
CA LYS A 73 10.52 16.93 -6.56
C LYS A 73 10.58 17.15 -8.07
N GLY A 74 9.55 17.74 -8.67
CA GLY A 74 9.38 17.82 -10.12
C GLY A 74 9.00 16.47 -10.72
N ILE A 75 9.75 16.03 -11.74
CA ILE A 75 9.49 14.75 -12.42
C ILE A 75 9.69 13.59 -11.44
N LEU A 76 8.62 12.81 -11.23
CA LEU A 76 8.68 11.64 -10.37
C LEU A 76 9.39 10.48 -11.06
N LYS A 77 10.27 9.83 -10.29
CA LYS A 77 10.94 8.58 -10.65
C LYS A 77 10.58 7.53 -9.59
N MET A 78 10.68 6.26 -9.96
CA MET A 78 10.41 5.16 -9.04
C MET A 78 11.22 5.27 -7.74
N GLN A 79 12.50 5.66 -7.83
CA GLN A 79 13.36 5.81 -6.65
C GLN A 79 12.77 6.75 -5.59
N HIS A 80 12.12 7.85 -6.00
CA HIS A 80 11.51 8.78 -5.05
C HIS A 80 10.39 8.12 -4.21
N LEU A 81 9.70 7.14 -4.79
CA LEU A 81 8.67 6.36 -4.08
C LEU A 81 9.30 5.30 -3.17
N LEU A 82 10.40 4.70 -3.62
CA LEU A 82 11.15 3.71 -2.85
C LEU A 82 11.82 4.34 -1.63
N ASP A 83 12.35 5.55 -1.75
CA ASP A 83 13.00 6.30 -0.66
C ASP A 83 12.00 6.70 0.46
N LEU A 84 10.70 6.71 0.16
CA LEU A 84 9.67 6.96 1.16
C LEU A 84 9.46 5.76 2.11
N HIS A 85 10.03 4.60 1.84
CA HIS A 85 9.90 3.43 2.71
C HIS A 85 11.26 3.07 3.29
N ASP A 86 11.34 3.04 4.62
CA ASP A 86 12.57 2.66 5.34
C ASP A 86 12.87 1.16 5.22
N GLN A 87 11.82 0.36 5.03
CA GLN A 87 11.92 -1.08 4.86
C GLN A 87 11.18 -1.49 3.59
N GLU A 88 11.72 -2.50 2.92
CA GLU A 88 11.06 -3.07 1.76
C GLU A 88 9.92 -3.99 2.21
N LEU A 89 8.73 -3.74 1.66
CA LEU A 89 7.55 -4.56 1.89
C LEU A 89 7.36 -5.48 0.69
N PHE A 90 7.16 -6.76 0.93
CA PHE A 90 6.89 -7.76 -0.09
C PHE A 90 5.71 -8.62 0.33
N PHE A 91 4.98 -9.15 -0.63
CA PHE A 91 4.10 -10.25 -0.32
C PHE A 91 4.94 -11.48 0.09
N PRO A 92 4.45 -12.29 1.04
CA PRO A 92 5.18 -13.46 1.51
C PRO A 92 5.32 -14.51 0.41
N THR A 93 6.55 -14.73 -0.05
CA THR A 93 6.87 -15.74 -1.06
C THR A 93 6.67 -17.15 -0.50
N ILE A 94 5.94 -17.98 -1.24
CA ILE A 94 5.80 -19.40 -0.92
C ILE A 94 6.56 -20.17 -1.98
N SER A 95 7.70 -20.73 -1.58
CA SER A 95 8.32 -21.79 -2.37
C SER A 95 7.44 -23.03 -2.24
N PRO A 96 6.97 -23.65 -3.34
CA PRO A 96 6.19 -24.86 -3.25
C PRO A 96 7.03 -25.93 -2.53
N LYS A 97 6.59 -26.37 -1.34
CA LYS A 97 7.17 -27.55 -0.70
C LYS A 97 6.78 -28.74 -1.59
N ALA A 98 7.77 -29.50 -2.06
CA ALA A 98 7.51 -30.76 -2.73
C ALA A 98 6.60 -31.61 -1.82
N LYS A 99 5.35 -31.81 -2.23
CA LYS A 99 4.48 -32.79 -1.58
C LYS A 99 5.15 -34.13 -1.82
N GLN A 100 5.72 -34.71 -0.76
CA GLN A 100 6.11 -36.12 -0.77
C GLN A 100 4.81 -36.89 -1.04
N LEU A 101 4.59 -37.26 -2.30
CA LEU A 101 3.54 -38.19 -2.66
C LEU A 101 3.95 -39.49 -2.00
N GLY A 102 3.26 -39.85 -0.91
CA GLY A 102 3.39 -41.17 -0.30
C GLY A 102 2.98 -42.20 -1.35
N LEU A 103 3.97 -42.74 -2.05
CA LEU A 103 3.83 -43.99 -2.77
C LEU A 103 3.69 -45.07 -1.70
N LEU A 104 2.51 -45.69 -1.69
CA LEU A 104 2.17 -46.91 -0.95
C LEU A 104 3.22 -48.01 -1.20
#